data_AF-A0A3M5UIK4-F1
#
_entry.id   AF-A0A3M5UIK4-F1
#
_cell.length_a   1.000
_cell.length_b   1.000
_cell.length_c   1.000
_cell.angle_alpha   90.00
_cell.angle_beta   90.00
_cell.angle_gamma   90.00
#
_symmetry.space_group_name_H-M   'P 1'
#
loop_
_entity.id
_entity.type
_entity.pdbx_description
1 polymer ?
#
loop_
_entity_poly.entity_id
_entity_poly.type
_entity_poly.pdbx_seq_one_letter_code
_entity_poly.pdbx_strand_id
1 'polypeptide(L)'
;MTFLLIKSVHLCALLFWISGMFMLALLLIAGRDLSGPLLPLELSRLRTLRHWCQYITVPAMLLTWLSGLALAAQGGWMGATWLSLKFALVLGLSALHGVLSGFLRRRLEYPTHAPAARVVLILPGLMTITAAIVLLVVNKPF
;
A
#
# COMPACT_ATOMS: atom_id res chain seq x y z
N MET A 1 23.76 3.86 16.32
CA MET A 1 22.74 4.93 16.19
C MET A 1 22.02 4.89 14.84
N THR A 2 22.74 4.73 13.73
CA THR A 2 22.17 4.70 12.36
C THR A 2 21.15 3.58 12.13
N PHE A 3 21.40 2.36 12.62
CA PHE A 3 20.49 1.22 12.45
C PHE A 3 19.09 1.47 13.03
N LEU A 4 19.01 1.98 14.27
CA LEU A 4 17.74 2.28 14.93
C LEU A 4 16.98 3.39 14.21
N LEU A 5 17.69 4.41 13.72
CA LEU A 5 17.09 5.48 12.93
C LEU A 5 16.48 4.96 11.64
N ILE A 6 17.23 4.14 10.88
CA ILE A 6 16.72 3.53 9.63
C ILE A 6 15.51 2.63 9.93
N LYS A 7 15.54 1.88 11.04
CA LYS A 7 14.41 1.06 11.49
C LYS A 7 13.18 1.90 11.77
N SER A 8 13.32 3.04 12.46
CA SER A 8 12.22 3.97 12.71
C SER A 8 11.67 4.56 11.41
N VAL A 9 12.54 5.04 10.52
CA VAL A 9 12.15 5.55 9.20
C VAL A 9 11.40 4.48 8.39
N HIS A 10 11.89 3.24 8.41
CA HIS A 10 11.23 2.11 7.73
C HIS A 10 9.82 1.87 8.24
N LEU A 11 9.62 1.85 9.57
CA LEU A 11 8.30 1.67 10.17
C LEU A 11 7.37 2.84 9.84
N CYS A 12 7.83 4.08 9.98
CA CYS A 12 7.02 5.26 9.64
C CYS A 12 6.60 5.24 8.17
N ALA A 13 7.53 4.98 7.27
CA ALA A 13 7.26 4.86 5.83
C ALA A 13 6.23 3.74 5.55
N LEU A 14 6.39 2.58 6.17
CA LEU A 14 5.47 1.46 6.04
C LEU A 14 4.05 1.84 6.50
N LEU A 15 3.91 2.55 7.62
CA LEU A 15 2.62 2.99 8.15
C LEU A 15 1.93 3.98 7.20
N PHE A 16 2.65 4.99 6.69
CA PHE A 16 2.09 5.93 5.72
C PHE A 16 1.68 5.24 4.42
N TRP A 17 2.46 4.26 3.98
CA TRP A 17 2.14 3.48 2.80
C TRP A 17 0.86 2.66 2.96
N ILE A 18 0.74 1.88 4.06
CA ILE A 18 -0.44 1.05 4.35
C ILE A 18 -1.67 1.91 4.59
N SER A 19 -1.56 2.96 5.41
CA SER A 19 -2.64 3.91 5.67
C SER A 19 -3.19 4.50 4.36
N GLY A 20 -2.29 4.78 3.42
CA GLY A 20 -2.69 5.30 2.13
C GLY A 20 -3.40 4.34 1.20
N MET A 21 -2.94 3.10 1.17
CA MET A 21 -3.67 2.05 0.48
C MET A 21 -5.05 1.81 1.11
N PHE A 22 -5.16 1.93 2.43
CA PHE A 22 -6.42 1.82 3.15
C PHE A 22 -7.41 2.91 2.75
N MET A 23 -6.98 4.18 2.79
CA MET A 23 -7.80 5.31 2.37
C MET A 23 -8.24 5.18 0.90
N LEU A 24 -7.33 4.72 0.04
CA LEU A 24 -7.63 4.49 -1.36
C LEU A 24 -8.65 3.38 -1.58
N ALA A 25 -8.48 2.24 -0.93
CA ALA A 25 -9.42 1.13 -0.99
C ALA A 25 -10.80 1.54 -0.46
N LEU A 26 -10.87 2.20 0.69
CA LEU A 26 -12.12 2.65 1.30
C LEU A 26 -12.89 3.62 0.39
N LEU A 27 -12.21 4.61 -0.21
CA LEU A 27 -12.88 5.56 -1.09
C LEU A 27 -13.41 4.87 -2.37
N LEU A 28 -12.65 3.92 -2.92
CA LEU A 28 -13.07 3.15 -4.09
C LEU A 28 -14.26 2.23 -3.78
N ILE A 29 -14.30 1.63 -2.58
CA ILE A 29 -15.44 0.82 -2.12
C ILE A 29 -16.66 1.71 -1.88
N ALA A 30 -16.50 2.84 -1.19
CA ALA A 30 -17.60 3.77 -0.91
C ALA A 30 -18.22 4.35 -2.19
N GLY A 31 -17.40 4.58 -3.22
CA GLY A 31 -17.87 5.05 -4.52
C GLY A 31 -18.46 3.96 -5.42
N ARG A 32 -18.53 2.70 -4.98
CA ARG A 32 -18.94 1.57 -5.83
C ARG A 32 -20.41 1.63 -6.23
N ASP A 33 -21.28 2.01 -5.31
CA ASP A 33 -22.73 1.97 -5.50
C ASP A 33 -23.28 3.25 -6.16
N LEU A 34 -22.40 4.21 -6.44
CA LEU A 34 -22.74 5.42 -7.18
C LEU A 34 -23.11 5.04 -8.63
N SER A 35 -24.40 5.10 -8.90
CA SER A 35 -25.00 4.81 -10.21
C SER A 35 -25.14 6.10 -11.00
N GLY A 36 -24.41 6.24 -12.11
CA GLY A 36 -24.42 7.44 -12.96
C GLY A 36 -23.09 8.20 -12.99
N PRO A 37 -23.03 9.37 -13.65
CA PRO A 37 -21.82 10.18 -13.71
C PRO A 37 -21.47 10.75 -12.34
N LEU A 38 -20.18 10.68 -11.98
CA LEU A 38 -19.66 11.25 -10.73
C LEU A 38 -19.99 12.76 -10.63
N LEU A 39 -20.43 13.18 -9.45
CA LEU A 39 -20.67 14.59 -9.15
C LEU A 39 -19.33 15.37 -9.13
N PRO A 40 -19.35 16.69 -9.40
CA PRO A 40 -18.12 17.52 -9.35
C PRO A 40 -17.34 17.41 -8.03
N LEU A 41 -18.06 17.28 -6.91
CA LEU A 41 -17.48 17.08 -5.58
C LEU A 41 -16.73 15.74 -5.46
N GLU A 42 -17.28 14.67 -6.03
CA GLU A 42 -16.67 13.33 -5.99
C GLU A 42 -15.42 13.27 -6.84
N LEU A 43 -15.46 13.88 -8.04
CA LEU A 43 -14.28 14.07 -8.88
C LEU A 43 -13.20 14.90 -8.20
N SER A 44 -13.58 15.94 -7.45
CA SER A 44 -12.64 16.71 -6.64
C SER A 44 -11.97 15.84 -5.57
N ARG A 45 -12.75 15.05 -4.82
CA ARG A 45 -12.23 14.11 -3.81
C ARG A 45 -11.27 13.09 -4.40
N LEU A 46 -11.62 12.46 -5.53
CA LEU A 46 -10.75 11.49 -6.22
C LEU A 46 -9.45 12.13 -6.73
N ARG A 47 -9.52 13.37 -7.23
CA ARG A 47 -8.33 14.12 -7.64
C ARG A 47 -7.43 14.46 -6.45
N THR A 48 -7.99 14.93 -5.34
CA THR A 48 -7.24 15.18 -4.10
C THR A 48 -6.56 13.91 -3.61
N LEU A 49 -7.28 12.79 -3.62
CA LEU A 49 -6.73 11.49 -3.25
C LEU A 49 -5.59 11.04 -4.17
N ARG A 50 -5.69 11.28 -5.48
CA ARG A 50 -4.60 10.99 -6.43
C ARG A 50 -3.34 11.77 -6.09
N HIS A 51 -3.45 13.08 -5.82
CA HIS A 51 -2.30 13.88 -5.40
C HIS A 51 -1.71 13.36 -4.08
N TRP A 52 -2.57 13.04 -3.12
CA TRP A 52 -2.14 12.48 -1.85
C TRP A 52 -1.38 11.15 -2.04
N CYS A 53 -1.86 10.26 -2.92
CA CYS A 53 -1.14 9.04 -3.27
C CYS A 53 0.22 9.33 -3.92
N GLN A 54 0.30 10.31 -4.82
CA GLN A 54 1.53 10.67 -5.52
C GLN A 54 2.57 11.34 -4.60
N TYR A 55 2.14 12.16 -3.65
CA TYR A 55 3.05 12.91 -2.77
C TYR A 55 3.37 12.23 -1.46
N ILE A 56 2.51 11.33 -0.97
CA ILE A 56 2.68 10.70 0.34
C ILE A 56 2.85 9.19 0.17
N THR A 57 1.87 8.52 -0.43
CA THR A 57 1.86 7.04 -0.45
C THR A 57 2.97 6.44 -1.30
N VAL A 58 3.23 6.99 -2.50
CA VAL A 58 4.27 6.51 -3.40
C VAL A 58 5.67 6.76 -2.82
N PRO A 59 6.01 7.97 -2.33
CA PRO A 59 7.29 8.20 -1.65
C PRO A 59 7.44 7.33 -0.40
N ALA A 60 6.37 7.11 0.36
CA ALA A 60 6.39 6.21 1.52
C ALA A 60 6.72 4.76 1.11
N MET A 61 6.11 4.24 0.04
CA MET A 61 6.45 2.92 -0.51
C MET A 61 7.93 2.84 -0.89
N LEU A 62 8.45 3.84 -1.62
CA LEU A 62 9.87 3.88 -2.01
C LEU A 62 10.79 3.93 -0.80
N LEU A 63 10.47 4.73 0.21
CA LEU A 63 11.22 4.80 1.46
C LEU A 63 11.19 3.46 2.20
N THR A 64 10.05 2.77 2.26
CA THR A 64 9.94 1.42 2.84
C THR A 64 10.87 0.44 2.14
N TRP A 65 10.93 0.46 0.80
CA TRP A 65 11.81 -0.38 0.00
C TRP A 65 13.29 -0.07 0.25
N LEU A 66 13.70 1.19 0.13
CA LEU A 66 15.09 1.61 0.31
C LEU A 66 15.59 1.33 1.74
N SER A 67 14.81 1.71 2.74
CA SER A 67 15.16 1.45 4.15
C SER A 67 15.11 -0.04 4.49
N GLY A 68 14.19 -0.81 3.90
CA GLY A 68 14.08 -2.25 4.10
C GLY A 68 15.30 -3.00 3.57
N LEU A 69 15.75 -2.66 2.36
CA LEU A 69 16.98 -3.20 1.76
C LEU A 69 18.21 -2.79 2.57
N ALA A 70 18.30 -1.53 3.03
CA ALA A 70 19.39 -1.08 3.87
C ALA A 70 19.47 -1.84 5.20
N LEU A 71 18.32 -2.11 5.84
CA LEU A 71 18.26 -2.91 7.07
C LEU A 71 18.64 -4.37 6.83
N ALA A 72 18.23 -4.96 5.71
CA ALA A 72 18.60 -6.32 5.35
C ALA A 72 20.12 -6.47 5.17
N ALA A 73 20.75 -5.50 4.49
CA ALA A 73 22.20 -5.48 4.29
C ALA A 73 22.96 -5.26 5.63
N GLN A 74 22.53 -4.30 6.46
CA GLN A 74 23.18 -4.03 7.75
C GLN A 74 22.98 -5.14 8.77
N GLY A 75 21.82 -5.82 8.73
CA GLY A 75 21.50 -6.91 9.64
C GLY A 75 22.20 -8.22 9.32
N GLY A 76 22.86 -8.34 8.16
CA GLY A 76 23.50 -9.59 7.72
C GLY A 76 22.50 -10.73 7.48
N TRP A 77 21.23 -10.42 7.22
CA TRP A 77 20.16 -11.43 7.07
C TRP A 77 20.01 -11.95 5.64
N MET A 78 20.99 -11.68 4.77
CA MET A 78 21.02 -12.20 3.41
C MET A 78 21.11 -13.73 3.46
N GLY A 79 20.02 -14.40 3.08
CA GLY A 79 19.88 -15.86 3.15
C GLY A 79 18.90 -16.36 4.23
N ALA A 80 18.41 -15.49 5.12
CA ALA A 80 17.39 -15.88 6.10
C ALA A 80 16.03 -16.11 5.44
N THR A 81 15.43 -17.28 5.67
CA THR A 81 14.16 -17.69 5.03
C THR A 81 13.01 -16.73 5.36
N TRP A 82 12.92 -16.26 6.60
CA TRP A 82 11.91 -15.27 7.02
C TRP A 82 12.02 -13.96 6.24
N LEU A 83 13.24 -13.55 5.87
CA LEU A 83 13.46 -12.32 5.12
C LEU A 83 12.98 -12.46 3.68
N SER A 84 13.27 -13.60 3.03
CA SER A 84 12.79 -13.90 1.68
C SER A 84 11.26 -13.96 1.62
N LEU A 85 10.61 -14.57 2.63
CA LEU A 85 9.15 -14.58 2.75
C LEU A 85 8.58 -13.17 2.96
N LYS A 86 9.18 -12.37 3.85
CA LYS A 86 8.80 -10.96 4.04
C LYS A 86 8.91 -10.18 2.73
N PHE A 87 9.99 -10.39 1.99
CA PHE A 87 10.23 -9.72 0.71
C PHE A 87 9.14 -10.05 -0.32
N ALA A 88 8.77 -11.34 -0.44
CA ALA A 88 7.68 -11.77 -1.31
C ALA A 88 6.34 -11.11 -0.94
N LEU A 89 6.05 -10.97 0.36
CA LEU A 89 4.84 -10.28 0.83
C LEU A 89 4.87 -8.78 0.51
N VAL A 90 6.01 -8.11 0.69
CA VAL A 90 6.16 -6.68 0.37
C VAL A 90 6.04 -6.44 -1.14
N LEU A 91 6.51 -7.37 -1.97
CA LEU A 91 6.23 -7.37 -3.42
C LEU A 91 4.74 -7.52 -3.71
N GLY A 92 4.05 -8.44 -3.04
CA GLY A 92 2.60 -8.60 -3.15
C GLY A 92 1.83 -7.33 -2.75
N LEU A 93 2.27 -6.66 -1.68
CA LEU A 93 1.72 -5.37 -1.24
C LEU A 93 1.94 -4.27 -2.29
N SER A 94 3.11 -4.26 -2.92
CA SER A 94 3.46 -3.34 -4.02
C SER A 94 2.59 -3.57 -5.25
N ALA A 95 2.35 -4.84 -5.61
CA ALA A 95 1.43 -5.19 -6.69
C ALA A 95 -0.01 -4.74 -6.38
N LEU A 96 -0.47 -4.95 -5.14
CA LEU A 96 -1.79 -4.50 -4.69
C LEU A 96 -1.93 -2.97 -4.72
N HIS A 97 -0.87 -2.23 -4.34
CA HIS A 97 -0.81 -0.78 -4.49
C HIS A 97 -0.97 -0.36 -5.96
N GLY A 98 -0.29 -1.04 -6.88
CA GLY A 98 -0.41 -0.81 -8.32
C GLY A 98 -1.83 -1.04 -8.84
N VAL A 99 -2.49 -2.11 -8.38
CA VAL A 99 -3.89 -2.42 -8.71
C VAL A 99 -4.84 -1.31 -8.23
N LEU A 100 -4.71 -0.87 -6.97
CA LEU A 100 -5.51 0.24 -6.43
C LEU A 100 -5.28 1.55 -7.19
N SER A 101 -4.04 1.87 -7.50
CA SER A 101 -3.68 3.05 -8.30
C SER A 101 -4.26 2.98 -9.71
N GLY A 102 -4.30 1.79 -10.31
CA GLY A 102 -4.95 1.53 -11.59
C GLY A 102 -6.46 1.76 -11.53
N PHE A 103 -7.13 1.30 -10.47
CA PHE A 103 -8.55 1.58 -10.27
C PHE A 103 -8.84 3.06 -10.10
N LEU A 104 -8.03 3.79 -9.34
CA LEU A 104 -8.17 5.24 -9.19
C LEU A 104 -8.06 5.97 -10.52
N ARG A 105 -7.04 5.63 -11.32
CA ARG A 105 -6.82 6.24 -12.63
C ARG A 105 -8.00 5.98 -13.56
N ARG A 106 -8.45 4.74 -13.67
CA ARG A 106 -9.61 4.36 -14.50
C ARG A 106 -10.88 5.08 -14.06
N ARG A 107 -11.09 5.27 -12.75
CA ARG A 107 -12.26 5.99 -12.21
C ARG A 107 -12.23 7.48 -12.51
N LEU A 108 -11.04 8.07 -12.63
CA LEU A 108 -10.89 9.47 -13.07
C LEU A 108 -11.03 9.64 -14.59
N GLU A 109 -10.57 8.67 -15.38
CA GLU A 109 -10.68 8.67 -16.85
C GLU A 109 -12.11 8.34 -17.34
N TYR A 110 -12.79 7.41 -16.66
CA TYR A 110 -14.11 6.90 -17.04
C TYR A 110 -15.09 7.05 -15.86
N PRO A 111 -15.57 8.28 -15.58
CA PRO A 111 -16.37 8.58 -14.38
C PRO A 111 -17.77 7.96 -14.37
N THR A 112 -18.21 7.36 -15.47
CA THR A 112 -19.49 6.66 -15.58
C THR A 112 -19.39 5.16 -15.27
N HIS A 113 -18.18 4.59 -15.18
CA HIS A 113 -17.99 3.16 -14.98
C HIS A 113 -17.77 2.81 -13.52
N ALA A 114 -18.65 1.98 -12.95
CA ALA A 114 -18.50 1.43 -11.59
C ALA A 114 -17.14 0.73 -11.39
N PRO A 115 -16.53 0.79 -10.18
CA PRO A 115 -15.33 0.01 -9.88
C PRO A 115 -15.67 -1.48 -9.96
N ALA A 116 -14.70 -2.31 -10.36
CA ALA A 116 -14.90 -3.76 -10.40
C ALA A 116 -15.34 -4.30 -9.03
N ALA A 117 -16.29 -5.24 -9.01
CA ALA A 117 -16.80 -5.86 -7.76
C ALA A 117 -15.69 -6.43 -6.85
N ARG A 118 -14.56 -6.83 -7.45
CA ARG A 118 -13.38 -7.37 -6.77
C ARG A 118 -12.65 -6.35 -5.89
N VAL A 119 -12.90 -5.05 -6.02
CA VAL A 119 -12.27 -4.01 -5.19
C VAL A 119 -12.55 -4.23 -3.70
N VAL A 120 -13.70 -4.82 -3.34
CA VAL A 120 -14.04 -5.15 -1.95
C VAL A 120 -13.09 -6.19 -1.34
N LEU A 121 -12.50 -7.06 -2.16
CA LEU A 121 -11.54 -8.08 -1.70
C LEU A 121 -10.15 -7.50 -1.43
N ILE A 122 -9.87 -6.27 -1.89
CA ILE A 122 -8.56 -5.64 -1.71
C ILE A 122 -8.32 -5.26 -0.26
N LEU A 123 -9.35 -4.78 0.45
CA LEU A 123 -9.23 -4.38 1.85
C LEU A 123 -8.84 -5.55 2.77
N PRO A 124 -9.54 -6.70 2.76
CA PRO A 124 -9.10 -7.87 3.54
C PRO A 124 -7.74 -8.40 3.05
N GLY A 125 -7.46 -8.38 1.74
CA GLY A 125 -6.13 -8.75 1.22
C GLY A 125 -5.00 -7.89 1.78
N LEU A 126 -5.19 -6.57 1.84
CA LEU A 126 -4.26 -5.61 2.42
C LEU A 126 -4.04 -5.89 3.92
N MET A 127 -5.12 -6.13 4.67
CA MET A 127 -5.05 -6.46 6.10
C MET A 127 -4.28 -7.77 6.33
N THR A 128 -4.59 -8.82 5.58
CA THR A 128 -3.95 -10.14 5.71
C THR A 128 -2.47 -10.08 5.38
N ILE A 129 -2.08 -9.43 4.28
CA ILE A 129 -0.66 -9.27 3.90
C ILE A 129 0.10 -8.47 4.96
N THR A 130 -0.50 -7.37 5.45
CA THR A 130 0.11 -6.54 6.50
C THR A 130 0.32 -7.33 7.78
N ALA A 131 -0.71 -8.07 8.23
CA ALA A 131 -0.63 -8.90 9.43
C ALA A 131 0.44 -10.00 9.29
N ALA A 132 0.52 -10.65 8.12
CA ALA A 132 1.54 -11.65 7.84
C ALA A 132 2.96 -11.05 7.90
N ILE A 133 3.18 -9.85 7.35
CA ILE A 133 4.47 -9.14 7.45
C ILE A 133 4.84 -8.87 8.91
N VAL A 134 3.90 -8.41 9.74
CA VAL A 134 4.14 -8.14 11.17
C VAL A 134 4.48 -9.44 11.91
N LEU A 135 3.71 -10.51 11.70
CA LEU A 135 3.95 -11.81 12.32
C LEU A 135 5.33 -12.38 11.95
N LEU A 136 5.75 -12.26 10.68
CA LEU A 136 7.08 -12.67 10.22
C LEU A 136 8.20 -11.87 10.90
N VAL A 137 8.04 -10.56 11.03
CA VAL A 137 9.07 -9.69 11.64
C VAL A 137 9.19 -9.90 13.15
N VAL A 138 8.07 -10.11 13.84
CA VAL A 138 8.03 -10.27 15.30
C VAL A 138 8.52 -11.65 15.71
N ASN A 139 8.00 -12.71 15.08
CA ASN A 139 8.32 -14.07 15.48
C ASN A 139 9.63 -14.57 14.87
N LYS A 140 10.06 -14.00 13.74
CA LYS A 140 11.22 -14.46 12.93
C LYS A 140 11.29 -15.99 12.88
N PRO A 141 10.20 -16.67 12.47
CA PRO A 141 10.23 -18.11 12.40
C PRO A 141 11.26 -18.46 11.33
N PHE A 142 12.21 -19.34 11.68
CA PHE A 142 13.28 -19.86 10.81
C PHE A 142 14.48 -18.94 10.59
#